data_AF-A0A7I9Z3W2-F1
#
_entry.id   AF-A0A7I9Z3W2-F1
#
_cell.length_a   1.000
_cell.length_b   1.000
_cell.length_c   1.000
_cell.angle_alpha   90.00
_cell.angle_beta   90.00
_cell.angle_gamma   90.00
#
_symmetry.space_group_name_H-M   'P 1'
#
loop_
_entity.id
_entity.type
_entity.pdbx_description
1 polymer ?
#
loop_
_entity_poly.entity_id
_entity_poly.type
_entity_poly.pdbx_seq_one_letter_code
_entity_poly.pdbx_strand_id
1 'polypeptide(L)'
;MVTRPKVRPDATVDFDHHSDAFNLNELAVNAELRQRCPVAWNENYDGFWYLSSYDAVSHTARDGDTFAHKYEPHAPDGVDYQGEMGVPRPDGQPALGIGEVDGPYHQALRHALAPFFSPGAVDKLKPFMEQSAHWFLDQQIATGQMDLVLDYASPVPAILTMKLMGLPYDNWHLYANLFHSVMAVPQDSAEYTAAIAKVPAMMQEVIEFATARRSNPEDDLTSFLLQFEFDGHRLTDEQLLNILWNLIGGGVDTTTSQTALTLRHLGTTPTSDSNSSTTPSSTAPPPTNSCATSRSTKPSAAQSLTTSSSAANASARTTKSSSAGSRPTTTKPNSTGPTKSSSIAHPTATSPSGWARTAASDRTSPG
;
A
#
# COMPACT_ATOMS: atom_id res chain seq x y z
N MET A 1 -19.14 -21.67 -17.00
CA MET A 1 -17.84 -22.12 -17.53
C MET A 1 -17.22 -20.97 -18.30
N VAL A 2 -16.23 -20.30 -17.72
CA VAL A 2 -15.43 -19.29 -18.42
C VAL A 2 -14.68 -20.03 -19.54
N THR A 3 -14.92 -19.67 -20.79
CA THR A 3 -14.23 -20.32 -21.91
C THR A 3 -12.78 -19.84 -21.88
N ARG A 4 -11.82 -20.77 -21.76
CA ARG A 4 -10.39 -20.44 -21.80
C ARG A 4 -10.08 -19.66 -23.08
N PRO A 5 -9.41 -18.49 -23.01
CA PRO A 5 -9.02 -17.77 -24.22
C PRO A 5 -8.09 -18.65 -25.08
N LYS A 6 -8.16 -18.48 -26.39
CA LYS A 6 -7.22 -19.15 -27.31
C LYS A 6 -5.85 -18.47 -27.20
N VAL A 7 -5.03 -18.93 -26.27
CA VAL A 7 -3.69 -18.41 -26.01
C VAL A 7 -2.65 -19.36 -26.61
N ARG A 8 -1.58 -18.79 -27.18
CA ARG A 8 -0.49 -19.59 -27.73
C ARG A 8 0.27 -20.29 -26.58
N PRO A 9 0.82 -21.51 -26.80
CA PRO A 9 1.56 -22.22 -25.75
C PRO A 9 2.75 -21.45 -25.18
N ASP A 10 3.43 -20.64 -26.01
CA ASP A 10 4.58 -19.81 -25.59
C ASP A 10 4.19 -18.61 -24.72
N ALA A 11 2.89 -18.27 -24.68
CA ALA A 11 2.30 -17.19 -23.89
C ALA A 11 1.46 -17.72 -22.70
N THR A 12 1.58 -19.02 -22.38
CA THR A 12 0.91 -19.65 -21.23
C THR A 12 1.92 -19.93 -20.11
N VAL A 13 1.54 -19.69 -18.86
CA VAL A 13 2.33 -19.94 -17.65
C VAL A 13 1.46 -20.50 -16.53
N ASP A 14 2.07 -21.06 -15.49
CA ASP A 14 1.38 -21.80 -14.42
C ASP A 14 1.99 -21.58 -13.01
N PHE A 15 2.71 -20.47 -12.79
CA PHE A 15 3.24 -20.15 -11.46
C PHE A 15 2.16 -19.61 -10.53
N ASP A 16 2.24 -19.96 -9.25
CA ASP A 16 1.42 -19.37 -8.19
C ASP A 16 2.09 -18.08 -7.69
N HIS A 17 1.42 -16.94 -7.89
CA HIS A 17 1.94 -15.62 -7.51
C HIS A 17 1.75 -15.26 -6.02
N HIS A 18 1.05 -16.09 -5.26
CA HIS A 18 0.97 -15.98 -3.79
C HIS A 18 2.00 -16.88 -3.10
N SER A 19 2.66 -17.77 -3.83
CA SER A 19 3.64 -18.70 -3.26
C SER A 19 4.92 -18.00 -2.78
N ASP A 20 5.52 -18.53 -1.72
CA ASP A 20 6.86 -18.11 -1.25
C ASP A 20 7.91 -18.22 -2.36
N ALA A 21 7.82 -19.27 -3.17
CA ALA A 21 8.72 -19.48 -4.29
C ALA A 21 8.67 -18.31 -5.28
N PHE A 22 7.47 -17.81 -5.59
CA PHE A 22 7.30 -16.63 -6.44
C PHE A 22 7.75 -15.36 -5.72
N ASN A 23 7.35 -15.13 -4.48
CA ASN A 23 7.72 -13.93 -3.71
C ASN A 23 9.25 -13.75 -3.59
N LEU A 24 9.99 -14.85 -3.42
CA LEU A 24 11.46 -14.84 -3.37
C LEU A 24 12.12 -14.61 -4.73
N ASN A 25 11.42 -14.91 -5.84
CA ASN A 25 11.99 -14.94 -7.19
C ASN A 25 11.26 -14.02 -8.20
N GLU A 26 10.35 -13.16 -7.76
CA GLU A 26 9.47 -12.34 -8.61
C GLU A 26 10.25 -11.59 -9.71
N LEU A 27 11.38 -10.96 -9.33
CA LEU A 27 12.21 -10.19 -10.26
C LEU A 27 12.79 -11.05 -11.39
N ALA A 28 13.18 -12.29 -11.07
CA ALA A 28 13.74 -13.23 -12.04
C ALA A 28 12.63 -13.75 -12.98
N VAL A 29 11.48 -14.13 -12.42
CA VAL A 29 10.30 -14.54 -13.20
C VAL A 29 9.88 -13.44 -14.17
N ASN A 30 9.78 -12.20 -13.68
CA ASN A 30 9.46 -11.05 -14.52
C ASN A 30 10.51 -10.77 -15.59
N ALA A 31 11.80 -10.98 -15.29
CA ALA A 31 12.86 -10.82 -16.28
C ALA A 31 12.76 -11.86 -17.40
N GLU A 32 12.46 -13.12 -17.08
CA GLU A 32 12.24 -14.18 -18.07
C GLU A 32 11.01 -13.86 -18.95
N LEU A 33 9.88 -13.50 -18.33
CA LEU A 33 8.65 -13.18 -19.06
C LEU A 33 8.84 -12.01 -20.03
N ARG A 34 9.56 -10.97 -19.62
CA ARG A 34 9.89 -9.84 -20.52
C ARG A 34 10.68 -10.25 -21.76
N GLN A 35 11.52 -11.28 -21.67
CA GLN A 35 12.30 -11.78 -22.81
C GLN A 35 11.48 -12.64 -23.76
N ARG A 36 10.43 -13.31 -23.26
CA ARG A 36 9.61 -14.26 -24.03
C ARG A 36 8.25 -13.68 -24.42
N CYS A 37 7.40 -13.43 -23.43
CA CYS A 37 6.04 -12.93 -23.61
C CYS A 37 5.65 -12.07 -22.40
N PRO A 38 5.69 -10.72 -22.51
CA PRO A 38 5.46 -9.82 -21.38
C PRO A 38 3.98 -9.73 -20.94
N VAL A 39 3.08 -10.33 -21.70
CA VAL A 39 1.65 -10.45 -21.43
C VAL A 39 1.31 -11.94 -21.54
N ALA A 40 1.33 -12.64 -20.42
CA ALA A 40 1.16 -14.10 -20.37
C ALA A 40 -0.19 -14.47 -19.74
N TRP A 41 -0.79 -15.56 -20.20
CA TRP A 41 -1.95 -16.16 -19.55
C TRP A 41 -1.46 -17.14 -18.48
N ASN A 42 -1.75 -16.82 -17.21
CA ASN A 42 -1.51 -17.72 -16.10
C ASN A 42 -2.70 -18.66 -15.94
N GLU A 43 -2.49 -19.97 -15.82
CA GLU A 43 -3.55 -20.97 -15.68
C GLU A 43 -4.07 -21.16 -14.25
N ASN A 44 -3.36 -20.64 -13.23
CA ASN A 44 -3.83 -20.72 -11.86
C ASN A 44 -5.11 -19.90 -11.64
N TYR A 45 -5.91 -20.32 -10.65
CA TYR A 45 -7.10 -19.61 -10.17
C TYR A 45 -8.14 -19.32 -11.26
N ASP A 46 -8.48 -20.35 -12.05
CA ASP A 46 -9.36 -20.26 -13.24
C ASP A 46 -8.85 -19.31 -14.34
N GLY A 47 -7.59 -18.92 -14.23
CA GLY A 47 -6.82 -18.17 -15.19
C GLY A 47 -6.96 -16.65 -15.13
N PHE A 48 -5.86 -15.98 -15.48
CA PHE A 48 -5.75 -14.51 -15.53
C PHE A 48 -4.58 -14.07 -16.43
N TRP A 49 -4.63 -12.84 -16.94
CA TRP A 49 -3.51 -12.21 -17.65
C TRP A 49 -2.50 -11.65 -16.65
N TYR A 50 -1.22 -11.96 -16.84
CA TYR A 50 -0.12 -11.44 -16.03
C TYR A 50 0.77 -10.51 -16.86
N LEU A 51 0.96 -9.28 -16.39
CA LEU A 51 1.73 -8.24 -17.07
C LEU A 51 3.08 -8.02 -16.39
N SER A 52 4.18 -8.26 -17.12
CA SER A 52 5.55 -8.23 -16.59
C SER A 52 6.46 -7.17 -17.23
N SER A 53 5.95 -6.39 -18.18
CA SER A 53 6.67 -5.25 -18.79
C SER A 53 6.10 -3.92 -18.37
N TYR A 54 6.98 -2.91 -18.31
CA TYR A 54 6.61 -1.52 -18.05
C TYR A 54 5.51 -1.05 -19.00
N ASP A 55 5.68 -1.27 -20.31
CA ASP A 55 4.73 -0.78 -21.32
C ASP A 55 3.34 -1.39 -21.12
N ALA A 56 3.25 -2.70 -20.89
CA ALA A 56 1.97 -3.36 -20.64
C ALA A 56 1.30 -2.86 -19.35
N VAL A 57 2.05 -2.82 -18.24
CA VAL A 57 1.54 -2.35 -16.95
C VAL A 57 1.11 -0.87 -17.03
N SER A 58 1.94 -0.03 -17.65
CA SER A 58 1.73 1.40 -17.83
C SER A 58 0.51 1.72 -18.69
N HIS A 59 0.31 0.95 -19.77
CA HIS A 59 -0.83 1.06 -20.65
C HIS A 59 -2.13 0.68 -19.91
N THR A 60 -2.18 -0.53 -19.35
CA THR A 60 -3.36 -1.05 -18.64
C THR A 60 -3.73 -0.19 -17.42
N ALA A 61 -2.75 0.31 -16.66
CA ALA A 61 -3.03 1.17 -15.50
C ALA A 61 -3.58 2.56 -15.86
N ARG A 62 -3.47 3.01 -17.12
CA ARG A 62 -3.97 4.32 -17.57
C ARG A 62 -5.28 4.24 -18.34
N ASP A 63 -5.66 3.05 -18.78
CA ASP A 63 -6.87 2.81 -19.55
C ASP A 63 -7.99 2.29 -18.62
N GLY A 64 -8.57 3.21 -17.84
CA GLY A 64 -9.67 2.89 -16.92
C GLY A 64 -11.01 2.60 -17.61
N ASP A 65 -11.13 2.94 -18.91
CA ASP A 65 -12.33 2.63 -19.70
C ASP A 65 -12.34 1.15 -20.11
N THR A 66 -11.17 0.58 -20.42
CA THR A 66 -11.02 -0.84 -20.78
C THR A 66 -10.76 -1.73 -19.56
N PHE A 67 -9.99 -1.25 -18.58
CA PHE A 67 -9.56 -2.02 -17.41
C PHE A 67 -10.16 -1.45 -16.13
N ALA A 68 -11.32 -1.96 -15.76
CA ALA A 68 -12.02 -1.59 -14.54
C ALA A 68 -11.28 -2.09 -13.30
N HIS A 69 -11.32 -1.26 -12.26
CA HIS A 69 -10.83 -1.60 -10.92
C HIS A 69 -11.96 -1.67 -9.90
N LYS A 70 -13.21 -1.42 -10.32
CA LYS A 70 -14.38 -1.56 -9.45
C LYS A 70 -14.51 -2.97 -8.86
N TYR A 71 -15.10 -3.03 -7.68
CA TYR A 71 -15.59 -4.28 -7.09
C TYR A 71 -17.11 -4.32 -7.25
N GLU A 72 -17.58 -5.20 -8.14
CA GLU A 72 -18.99 -5.38 -8.47
C GLU A 72 -19.17 -6.84 -8.91
N PRO A 73 -19.20 -7.79 -7.96
CA PRO A 73 -19.44 -9.18 -8.29
C PRO A 73 -20.85 -9.34 -8.88
N HIS A 74 -20.99 -10.24 -9.85
CA HIS A 74 -22.27 -10.47 -10.56
C HIS A 74 -22.88 -9.21 -11.20
N ALA A 75 -22.06 -8.36 -11.80
CA ALA A 75 -22.54 -7.13 -12.42
C ALA A 75 -23.57 -7.40 -13.54
N PRO A 76 -24.48 -6.45 -13.83
CA PRO A 76 -25.56 -6.63 -14.82
C PRO A 76 -25.07 -6.91 -16.24
N ASP A 77 -23.83 -6.52 -16.57
CA ASP A 77 -23.18 -6.77 -17.86
C ASP A 77 -22.63 -8.21 -17.97
N GLY A 78 -22.74 -9.02 -16.92
CA GLY A 78 -22.28 -10.41 -16.87
C GLY A 78 -20.80 -10.57 -16.56
N VAL A 79 -20.08 -9.47 -16.28
CA VAL A 79 -18.68 -9.48 -15.85
C VAL A 79 -18.63 -9.56 -14.32
N ASP A 80 -17.71 -10.38 -13.81
CA ASP A 80 -17.48 -10.50 -12.38
C ASP A 80 -16.29 -9.62 -11.97
N TYR A 81 -16.58 -8.39 -11.52
CA TYR A 81 -15.55 -7.41 -11.18
C TYR A 81 -15.03 -7.66 -9.75
N GLN A 82 -13.79 -8.13 -9.65
CA GLN A 82 -13.19 -8.64 -8.41
C GLN A 82 -12.39 -7.60 -7.61
N GLY A 83 -12.36 -6.35 -8.07
CA GLY A 83 -11.60 -5.27 -7.44
C GLY A 83 -10.09 -5.39 -7.64
N GLU A 84 -9.30 -4.76 -6.75
CA GLU A 84 -7.85 -4.64 -6.90
C GLU A 84 -7.02 -5.54 -5.97
N MET A 85 -7.68 -6.32 -5.11
CA MET A 85 -7.11 -7.13 -4.02
C MET A 85 -6.31 -8.38 -4.44
N GLY A 86 -6.01 -8.55 -5.72
CA GLY A 86 -5.29 -9.69 -6.28
C GLY A 86 -6.20 -10.73 -6.92
N VAL A 87 -5.60 -11.82 -7.41
CA VAL A 87 -6.32 -12.93 -8.05
C VAL A 87 -5.94 -14.25 -7.35
N PRO A 88 -6.88 -15.01 -6.77
CA PRO A 88 -8.26 -14.63 -6.55
C PRO A 88 -8.34 -13.51 -5.50
N ARG A 89 -9.48 -12.82 -5.44
CA ARG A 89 -9.78 -11.97 -4.29
C ARG A 89 -9.85 -12.89 -3.05
N PRO A 90 -9.20 -12.55 -1.93
CA PRO A 90 -9.30 -13.35 -0.73
C PRO A 90 -10.71 -13.28 -0.13
N ASP A 91 -11.22 -14.42 0.35
CA ASP A 91 -12.53 -14.49 1.00
C ASP A 91 -12.55 -13.67 2.31
N GLY A 92 -13.71 -13.08 2.59
CA GLY A 92 -13.96 -12.34 3.83
C GLY A 92 -13.38 -10.92 3.88
N GLN A 93 -12.69 -10.47 2.83
CA GLN A 93 -12.17 -9.11 2.78
C GLN A 93 -13.23 -8.09 2.31
N PRO A 94 -13.39 -6.96 3.02
CA PRO A 94 -14.33 -5.91 2.63
C PRO A 94 -13.89 -5.20 1.35
N ALA A 95 -14.80 -4.43 0.74
CA ALA A 95 -14.48 -3.60 -0.41
C ALA A 95 -13.55 -2.42 -0.03
N LEU A 96 -12.64 -2.04 -0.92
CA LEU A 96 -11.65 -0.98 -0.69
C LEU A 96 -12.09 0.41 -1.19
N GLY A 97 -13.37 0.74 -1.05
CA GLY A 97 -13.89 2.11 -1.25
C GLY A 97 -13.37 2.78 -2.54
N ILE A 98 -12.64 3.89 -2.40
CA ILE A 98 -12.08 4.64 -3.55
C ILE A 98 -11.20 3.79 -4.50
N GLY A 99 -10.54 2.75 -4.00
CA GLY A 99 -9.69 1.87 -4.82
C GLY A 99 -10.49 0.83 -5.62
N GLU A 100 -11.79 0.73 -5.38
CA GLU A 100 -12.67 -0.28 -6.00
C GLU A 100 -13.97 0.36 -6.52
N VAL A 101 -13.88 1.61 -6.97
CA VAL A 101 -14.96 2.31 -7.68
C VAL A 101 -14.42 2.99 -8.93
N ASP A 102 -15.25 3.08 -9.96
CA ASP A 102 -14.89 3.64 -11.28
C ASP A 102 -15.68 4.92 -11.61
N GLY A 103 -15.35 5.56 -12.73
CA GLY A 103 -16.17 6.61 -13.35
C GLY A 103 -16.22 7.94 -12.59
N PRO A 104 -17.30 8.75 -12.77
CA PRO A 104 -17.43 10.08 -12.19
C PRO A 104 -17.38 10.10 -10.66
N TYR A 105 -17.90 9.06 -10.00
CA TYR A 105 -17.86 8.93 -8.54
C TYR A 105 -16.43 8.80 -8.03
N HIS A 106 -15.62 7.95 -8.65
CA HIS A 106 -14.19 7.83 -8.33
C HIS A 106 -13.45 9.16 -8.51
N GLN A 107 -13.68 9.86 -9.63
CA GLN A 107 -13.04 11.14 -9.91
C GLN A 107 -13.40 12.22 -8.88
N ALA A 108 -14.69 12.32 -8.53
CA ALA A 108 -15.18 13.27 -7.54
C ALA A 108 -14.57 13.00 -6.16
N LEU A 109 -14.58 11.73 -5.72
CA LEU A 109 -14.02 11.34 -4.43
C LEU A 109 -12.49 11.56 -4.38
N ARG A 110 -11.78 11.20 -5.45
CA ARG A 110 -10.33 11.45 -5.58
C ARG A 110 -10.00 12.94 -5.53
N HIS A 111 -10.77 13.76 -6.23
CA HIS A 111 -10.61 15.21 -6.23
C HIS A 111 -10.87 15.80 -4.84
N ALA A 112 -11.92 15.33 -4.16
CA ALA A 112 -12.29 15.75 -2.82
C ALA A 112 -11.22 15.41 -1.77
N LEU A 113 -10.57 14.24 -1.89
CA LEU A 113 -9.52 13.81 -0.97
C LEU A 113 -8.15 14.45 -1.24
N ALA A 114 -7.85 14.85 -2.48
CA ALA A 114 -6.54 15.37 -2.88
C ALA A 114 -5.95 16.47 -1.98
N PRO A 115 -6.72 17.44 -1.43
CA PRO A 115 -6.20 18.47 -0.54
C PRO A 115 -5.52 17.93 0.72
N PHE A 116 -6.00 16.82 1.29
CA PHE A 116 -5.43 16.17 2.48
C PHE A 116 -4.02 15.60 2.21
N PHE A 117 -3.71 15.32 0.94
CA PHE A 117 -2.44 14.75 0.50
C PHE A 117 -1.59 15.74 -0.30
N SER A 118 -1.98 17.03 -0.31
CA SER A 118 -1.21 18.08 -1.00
C SER A 118 0.13 18.34 -0.31
N PRO A 119 1.16 18.87 -1.01
CA PRO A 119 2.44 19.21 -0.40
C PRO A 119 2.30 20.09 0.86
N GLY A 120 1.41 21.08 0.82
CA GLY A 120 1.16 21.95 1.96
C GLY A 120 0.48 21.24 3.15
N ALA A 121 -0.36 20.24 2.91
CA ALA A 121 -0.93 19.41 3.98
C ALA A 121 0.15 18.50 4.61
N VAL A 122 1.02 17.91 3.78
CA VAL A 122 2.16 17.11 4.24
C VAL A 122 3.14 17.96 5.06
N ASP A 123 3.46 19.18 4.61
CA ASP A 123 4.34 20.11 5.33
C ASP A 123 3.80 20.48 6.72
N LYS A 124 2.48 20.62 6.87
CA LYS A 124 1.84 20.85 8.17
C LYS A 124 1.96 19.63 9.09
N LEU A 125 1.96 18.41 8.54
CA LEU A 125 2.06 17.18 9.30
C LEU A 125 3.52 16.79 9.61
N LYS A 126 4.48 17.34 8.86
CA LYS A 126 5.91 17.04 9.00
C LYS A 126 6.46 17.14 10.44
N PRO A 127 6.15 18.16 11.26
CA PRO A 127 6.62 18.20 12.65
C PRO A 127 6.15 17.00 13.48
N PHE A 128 4.91 16.53 13.26
CA PHE A 128 4.39 15.34 13.91
C PHE A 128 5.08 14.07 13.39
N MET A 129 5.35 13.97 12.08
CA MET A 129 6.13 12.87 11.50
C MET A 129 7.53 12.74 12.11
N GLU A 130 8.26 13.84 12.21
CA GLU A 130 9.61 13.87 12.80
C GLU A 130 9.56 13.51 14.29
N GLN A 131 8.57 14.02 15.01
CA GLN A 131 8.36 13.70 16.42
C GLN A 131 8.06 12.20 16.63
N SER A 132 7.15 11.62 15.84
CA SER A 132 6.84 10.18 15.92
C SER A 132 8.06 9.34 15.58
N ALA A 133 8.78 9.66 14.50
CA ALA A 133 9.98 8.94 14.11
C ALA A 133 11.05 8.94 15.23
N HIS A 134 11.36 10.11 15.79
CA HIS A 134 12.33 10.21 16.89
C HIS A 134 11.90 9.40 18.11
N TRP A 135 10.62 9.45 18.48
CA TRP A 135 10.16 8.73 19.66
C TRP A 135 10.37 7.22 19.58
N PHE A 136 10.01 6.61 18.44
CA PHE A 136 10.19 5.16 18.24
C PHE A 136 11.67 4.77 18.22
N LEU A 137 12.54 5.61 17.65
CA LEU A 137 13.99 5.42 17.72
C LEU A 137 14.47 5.49 19.17
N ASP A 138 14.06 6.52 19.92
CA ASP A 138 14.48 6.76 21.30
C ASP A 138 14.07 5.62 22.24
N GLN A 139 13.03 4.84 21.90
CA GLN A 139 12.63 3.66 22.70
C GLN A 139 13.68 2.54 22.70
N GLN A 140 14.43 2.40 21.60
CA GLN A 140 15.37 1.29 21.40
C GLN A 140 16.83 1.75 21.33
N ILE A 141 17.10 3.04 21.10
CA ILE A 141 18.47 3.53 20.83
C ILE A 141 19.47 3.20 21.94
N ALA A 142 19.04 3.20 23.20
CA ALA A 142 19.90 2.91 24.35
C ALA A 142 20.31 1.44 24.46
N THR A 143 19.57 0.51 23.84
CA THR A 143 19.90 -0.92 23.83
C THR A 143 20.97 -1.24 22.79
N GLY A 144 21.16 -0.36 21.79
CA GLY A 144 22.03 -0.58 20.65
C GLY A 144 21.51 -1.62 19.66
N GLN A 145 20.28 -2.13 19.83
CA GLN A 145 19.65 -3.12 18.97
C GLN A 145 18.17 -2.79 18.75
N MET A 146 17.69 -2.94 17.51
CA MET A 146 16.32 -2.60 17.15
C MET A 146 15.81 -3.53 16.06
N ASP A 147 14.59 -4.02 16.19
CA ASP A 147 13.86 -4.60 15.06
C ASP A 147 13.27 -3.44 14.24
N LEU A 148 13.93 -3.06 13.16
CA LEU A 148 13.50 -1.91 12.35
C LEU A 148 12.10 -2.06 11.75
N VAL A 149 11.56 -3.28 11.64
CA VAL A 149 10.20 -3.49 11.17
C VAL A 149 9.22 -3.25 12.32
N LEU A 150 9.35 -4.02 13.40
CA LEU A 150 8.39 -4.01 14.51
C LEU A 150 8.50 -2.76 15.38
N ASP A 151 9.71 -2.25 15.60
CA ASP A 151 9.96 -1.12 16.50
C ASP A 151 9.89 0.25 15.79
N TYR A 152 9.91 0.31 14.44
CA TYR A 152 9.94 1.59 13.71
C TYR A 152 9.04 1.62 12.47
N ALA A 153 9.26 0.74 11.49
CA ALA A 153 8.60 0.83 10.19
C ALA A 153 7.10 0.52 10.24
N SER A 154 6.66 -0.34 11.16
CA SER A 154 5.24 -0.61 11.43
C SER A 154 4.56 0.53 12.21
N PRO A 155 5.08 0.96 13.38
CA PRO A 155 4.41 1.96 14.19
C PRO A 155 4.28 3.35 13.57
N VAL A 156 5.35 3.84 12.93
CA VAL A 156 5.40 5.24 12.47
C VAL A 156 4.30 5.52 11.44
N PRO A 157 4.16 4.74 10.34
CA PRO A 157 3.06 4.94 9.41
C PRO A 157 1.68 4.75 10.05
N ALA A 158 1.52 3.77 10.94
CA ALA A 158 0.23 3.52 11.57
C ALA A 158 -0.28 4.73 12.36
N ILE A 159 0.55 5.36 13.18
CA ILE A 159 0.18 6.57 13.92
C ILE A 159 -0.10 7.75 12.99
N LEU A 160 0.67 7.91 11.91
CA LEU A 160 0.45 8.96 10.92
C LEU A 160 -0.88 8.78 10.19
N THR A 161 -1.23 7.55 9.83
CA THR A 161 -2.52 7.21 9.23
C THR A 161 -3.65 7.50 10.20
N MET A 162 -3.60 7.01 11.44
CA MET A 162 -4.64 7.30 12.45
C MET A 162 -4.81 8.80 12.66
N LYS A 163 -3.70 9.54 12.77
CA LYS A 163 -3.71 11.01 12.91
C LYS A 163 -4.41 11.71 11.74
N LEU A 164 -4.13 11.28 10.50
CA LEU A 164 -4.78 11.83 9.30
C LEU A 164 -6.29 11.56 9.29
N MET A 165 -6.69 10.35 9.70
CA MET A 165 -8.09 9.92 9.75
C MET A 165 -8.87 10.58 10.91
N GLY A 166 -8.16 11.18 11.88
CA GLY A 166 -8.75 11.69 13.12
C GLY A 166 -8.99 10.61 14.18
N LEU A 167 -8.55 9.38 13.92
CA LEU A 167 -8.68 8.25 14.84
C LEU A 167 -7.74 8.43 16.04
N PRO A 168 -8.11 7.89 17.22
CA PRO A 168 -7.15 7.67 18.29
C PRO A 168 -5.96 6.87 17.74
N TYR A 169 -4.75 7.27 18.08
CA TYR A 169 -3.53 6.62 17.61
C TYR A 169 -2.84 5.80 18.69
N ASP A 170 -3.37 5.77 19.92
CA ASP A 170 -2.83 5.00 21.05
C ASP A 170 -2.99 3.48 20.82
N ASN A 171 -4.01 3.10 20.03
CA ASN A 171 -4.32 1.73 19.63
C ASN A 171 -3.81 1.39 18.21
N TRP A 172 -2.84 2.15 17.68
CA TRP A 172 -2.26 1.93 16.33
C TRP A 172 -1.88 0.47 16.05
N HIS A 173 -1.39 -0.23 17.08
CA HIS A 173 -0.92 -1.62 16.99
C HIS A 173 -2.05 -2.59 16.65
N LEU A 174 -3.30 -2.32 17.06
CA LEU A 174 -4.44 -3.16 16.70
C LEU A 174 -4.65 -3.12 15.19
N TYR A 175 -4.69 -1.92 14.61
CA TYR A 175 -4.82 -1.72 13.17
C TYR A 175 -3.61 -2.28 12.41
N ALA A 176 -2.39 -1.92 12.83
CA ALA A 176 -1.17 -2.39 12.18
C ALA A 176 -1.09 -3.91 12.14
N ASN A 177 -1.22 -4.57 13.30
CA ASN A 177 -1.13 -6.02 13.38
C ASN A 177 -2.23 -6.69 12.56
N LEU A 178 -3.47 -6.17 12.59
CA LEU A 178 -4.54 -6.76 11.78
C LEU A 178 -4.24 -6.66 10.29
N PHE A 179 -3.89 -5.47 9.79
CA PHE A 179 -3.59 -5.30 8.37
C PHE A 179 -2.36 -6.11 7.94
N HIS A 180 -1.31 -6.18 8.75
CA HIS A 180 -0.15 -7.03 8.47
C HIS A 180 -0.54 -8.51 8.40
N SER A 181 -1.33 -9.01 9.36
CA SER A 181 -1.78 -10.41 9.35
C SER A 181 -2.71 -10.72 8.18
N VAL A 182 -3.58 -9.79 7.78
CA VAL A 182 -4.52 -10.01 6.68
C VAL A 182 -3.86 -9.88 5.30
N MET A 183 -2.76 -9.11 5.19
CA MET A 183 -2.08 -8.87 3.91
C MET A 183 -0.86 -9.76 3.66
N ALA A 184 -0.12 -10.14 4.69
CA ALA A 184 1.18 -10.81 4.54
C ALA A 184 1.15 -12.32 4.83
N VAL A 185 0.15 -12.82 5.54
CA VAL A 185 0.11 -14.21 6.00
C VAL A 185 -0.60 -15.09 4.97
N PRO A 186 -0.14 -16.35 4.74
CA PRO A 186 -0.82 -17.29 3.86
C PRO A 186 -2.30 -17.47 4.23
N GLN A 187 -3.17 -17.39 3.21
CA GLN A 187 -4.64 -17.36 3.40
C GLN A 187 -5.20 -18.68 3.97
N ASP A 188 -4.49 -19.79 3.78
CA ASP A 188 -4.85 -21.11 4.29
C ASP A 188 -4.36 -21.36 5.73
N SER A 189 -3.66 -20.38 6.33
CA SER A 189 -3.13 -20.50 7.68
C SER A 189 -4.18 -20.24 8.78
N ALA A 190 -3.92 -20.81 9.96
CA ALA A 190 -4.70 -20.53 11.16
C ALA A 190 -4.57 -19.06 11.60
N GLU A 191 -3.42 -18.44 11.35
CA GLU A 191 -3.18 -17.03 11.66
C GLU A 191 -4.04 -16.10 10.80
N TYR A 192 -4.12 -16.33 9.48
CA TYR A 192 -5.02 -15.59 8.61
C TYR A 192 -6.49 -15.75 9.02
N THR A 193 -6.91 -16.99 9.34
CA THR A 193 -8.28 -17.27 9.82
C THR A 193 -8.59 -16.47 11.09
N ALA A 194 -7.66 -16.44 12.05
CA ALA A 194 -7.81 -15.69 13.30
C ALA A 194 -7.79 -14.17 13.08
N ALA A 195 -7.03 -13.68 12.08
CA ALA A 195 -6.98 -12.26 11.72
C ALA A 195 -8.29 -11.82 11.05
N ILE A 196 -8.75 -12.52 10.02
CA ILE A 196 -10.01 -12.21 9.33
C ILE A 196 -11.21 -12.21 10.28
N ALA A 197 -11.24 -13.12 11.26
CA ALA A 197 -12.30 -13.13 12.27
C ALA A 197 -12.40 -11.84 13.12
N LYS A 198 -11.34 -11.01 13.16
CA LYS A 198 -11.31 -9.73 13.88
C LYS A 198 -11.72 -8.54 13.02
N VAL A 199 -11.74 -8.69 11.68
CA VAL A 199 -12.10 -7.59 10.75
C VAL A 199 -13.47 -6.97 11.06
N PRO A 200 -14.55 -7.75 11.30
CA PRO A 200 -15.86 -7.16 11.60
C PRO A 200 -15.86 -6.28 12.86
N ALA A 201 -15.13 -6.69 13.90
CA ALA A 201 -15.03 -5.91 15.14
C ALA A 201 -14.30 -4.58 14.91
N MET A 202 -13.19 -4.60 14.17
CA MET A 202 -12.46 -3.37 13.84
C MET A 202 -13.26 -2.43 12.93
N MET A 203 -13.99 -2.98 11.96
CA MET A 203 -14.89 -2.18 11.12
C MET A 203 -16.01 -1.55 11.94
N GLN A 204 -16.53 -2.24 12.95
CA GLN A 204 -17.50 -1.71 13.89
C GLN A 204 -16.92 -0.54 14.71
N GLU A 205 -15.68 -0.64 15.20
CA GLU A 205 -14.99 0.46 15.89
C GLU A 205 -14.85 1.71 14.98
N VAL A 206 -14.54 1.51 13.70
CA VAL A 206 -14.43 2.61 12.73
C VAL A 206 -15.78 3.28 12.48
N ILE A 207 -16.88 2.50 12.39
CA ILE A 207 -18.25 3.05 12.28
C ILE A 207 -18.63 3.83 13.52
N GLU A 208 -18.34 3.31 14.71
CA GLU A 208 -18.64 3.98 15.98
C GLU A 208 -17.89 5.31 16.09
N PHE A 209 -16.63 5.33 15.70
CA PHE A 209 -15.85 6.55 15.59
C PHE A 209 -16.47 7.55 14.61
N ALA A 210 -16.82 7.12 13.40
CA ALA A 210 -17.49 7.98 12.41
C ALA A 210 -18.84 8.52 12.93
N THR A 211 -19.59 7.71 13.67
CA THR A 211 -20.86 8.11 14.29
C THR A 211 -20.64 9.19 15.36
N ALA A 212 -19.62 9.05 16.19
CA ALA A 212 -19.23 10.08 17.16
C ALA A 212 -18.82 11.38 16.45
N ARG A 213 -18.02 11.29 15.38
CA ARG A 213 -17.63 12.44 14.54
C ARG A 213 -18.82 13.13 13.86
N ARG A 214 -19.87 12.40 13.51
CA ARG A 214 -21.10 12.99 12.94
C ARG A 214 -21.78 13.95 13.93
N SER A 215 -21.67 13.67 15.23
CA SER A 215 -22.26 14.50 16.29
C SER A 215 -21.31 15.60 16.79
N ASN A 216 -20.00 15.41 16.64
CA ASN A 216 -18.96 16.35 17.02
C ASN A 216 -17.85 16.40 15.95
N PRO A 217 -18.07 17.12 14.84
CA PRO A 217 -17.12 17.18 13.74
C PRO A 217 -15.85 17.94 14.15
N GLU A 218 -14.70 17.45 13.67
CA GLU A 218 -13.39 18.07 13.86
C GLU A 218 -12.74 18.40 12.50
N ASP A 219 -11.55 19.01 12.51
CA ASP A 219 -10.75 19.28 11.31
C ASP A 219 -9.94 18.03 10.92
N ASP A 220 -10.64 16.95 10.55
CA ASP A 220 -10.05 15.67 10.14
C ASP A 220 -10.74 15.06 8.91
N LEU A 221 -10.08 14.06 8.32
CA LEU A 221 -10.52 13.41 7.08
C LEU A 221 -11.88 12.72 7.26
N THR A 222 -12.15 12.12 8.42
CA THR A 222 -13.43 11.44 8.67
C THR A 222 -14.59 12.43 8.74
N SER A 223 -14.40 13.56 9.42
CA SER A 223 -15.38 14.66 9.49
C SER A 223 -15.64 15.26 8.11
N PHE A 224 -14.61 15.39 7.28
CA PHE A 224 -14.76 15.79 5.89
C PHE A 224 -15.60 14.81 5.07
N LEU A 225 -15.30 13.51 5.12
CA LEU A 225 -16.04 12.49 4.38
C LEU A 225 -17.51 12.39 4.83
N LEU A 226 -17.82 12.64 6.10
CA LEU A 226 -19.19 12.68 6.61
C LEU A 226 -20.04 13.82 6.00
N GLN A 227 -19.40 14.86 5.48
CA GLN A 227 -20.04 15.98 4.80
C GLN A 227 -19.89 15.91 3.27
N PHE A 228 -19.13 14.95 2.75
CA PHE A 228 -18.96 14.76 1.32
C PHE A 228 -20.29 14.36 0.68
N GLU A 229 -20.63 15.04 -0.40
CA GLU A 229 -21.82 14.80 -1.20
C GLU A 229 -21.44 14.58 -2.66
N PHE A 230 -22.08 13.61 -3.29
CA PHE A 230 -21.97 13.32 -4.70
C PHE A 230 -23.38 13.11 -5.27
N ASP A 231 -23.69 13.76 -6.40
CA ASP A 231 -25.02 13.77 -7.01
C ASP A 231 -26.17 14.10 -6.03
N GLY A 232 -25.91 15.01 -5.07
CA GLY A 232 -26.89 15.44 -4.07
C GLY A 232 -27.12 14.43 -2.93
N HIS A 233 -26.31 13.38 -2.86
CA HIS A 233 -26.39 12.35 -1.83
C HIS A 233 -25.11 12.29 -0.99
N ARG A 234 -25.28 12.13 0.32
CA ARG A 234 -24.17 11.82 1.23
C ARG A 234 -23.77 10.35 1.10
N LEU A 235 -22.53 10.07 1.51
CA LEU A 235 -22.06 8.69 1.65
C LEU A 235 -22.98 7.89 2.58
N THR A 236 -23.32 6.67 2.18
CA THR A 236 -23.88 5.69 3.11
C THR A 236 -22.83 5.29 4.14
N ASP A 237 -23.25 4.71 5.27
CA ASP A 237 -22.31 4.24 6.30
C ASP A 237 -21.36 3.16 5.74
N GLU A 238 -21.85 2.30 4.83
CA GLU A 238 -21.04 1.30 4.13
C GLU A 238 -20.00 1.95 3.19
N GLN A 239 -20.40 2.93 2.39
CA GLN A 239 -19.47 3.64 1.49
C GLN A 239 -18.39 4.37 2.30
N LEU A 240 -18.79 5.08 3.35
CA LEU A 240 -17.87 5.76 4.26
C LEU A 240 -16.88 4.76 4.85
N LEU A 241 -17.37 3.66 5.41
CA LEU A 241 -16.54 2.63 6.02
C LEU A 241 -15.55 2.01 5.04
N ASN A 242 -15.98 1.67 3.82
CA ASN A 242 -15.10 1.11 2.79
C ASN A 242 -13.99 2.10 2.39
N ILE A 243 -14.29 3.40 2.35
CA ILE A 243 -13.29 4.45 2.10
C ILE A 243 -12.31 4.57 3.27
N LEU A 244 -12.81 4.62 4.51
CA LEU A 244 -11.95 4.70 5.71
C LEU A 244 -11.06 3.45 5.80
N TRP A 245 -11.62 2.26 5.56
CA TRP A 245 -10.90 0.99 5.58
C TRP A 245 -9.76 0.95 4.55
N ASN A 246 -10.03 1.40 3.32
CA ASN A 246 -9.00 1.51 2.28
C ASN A 246 -7.89 2.49 2.69
N LEU A 247 -8.23 3.66 3.22
CA LEU A 247 -7.24 4.65 3.64
C LEU A 247 -6.38 4.15 4.81
N ILE A 248 -6.96 3.39 5.74
CA ILE A 248 -6.22 2.77 6.83
C ILE A 248 -5.25 1.72 6.27
N GLY A 249 -5.76 0.72 5.53
CA GLY A 249 -4.92 -0.35 4.99
C GLY A 249 -3.83 0.16 4.04
N GLY A 250 -4.20 1.07 3.14
CA GLY A 250 -3.29 1.70 2.19
C GLY A 250 -2.20 2.53 2.86
N GLY A 251 -2.50 3.23 3.95
CA GLY A 251 -1.53 4.04 4.68
C GLY A 251 -0.57 3.23 5.56
N VAL A 252 -1.05 2.12 6.13
CA VAL A 252 -0.31 1.32 7.11
C VAL A 252 0.64 0.33 6.45
N ASP A 253 0.12 -0.65 5.72
CA ASP A 253 0.89 -1.83 5.28
C ASP A 253 1.93 -1.46 4.20
N THR A 254 1.49 -0.70 3.18
CA THR A 254 2.37 -0.35 2.06
C THR A 254 3.55 0.52 2.50
N THR A 255 3.31 1.51 3.38
CA THR A 255 4.33 2.41 3.91
C THR A 255 5.26 1.69 4.88
N THR A 256 4.74 0.71 5.65
CA THR A 256 5.57 -0.18 6.49
C THR A 256 6.59 -0.91 5.63
N SER A 257 6.11 -1.60 4.60
CA SER A 257 6.96 -2.33 3.65
C SER A 257 7.95 -1.40 2.95
N GLN A 258 7.52 -0.20 2.53
CA GLN A 258 8.40 0.76 1.86
C GLN A 258 9.55 1.22 2.75
N THR A 259 9.21 1.54 4.00
CA THR A 259 10.16 2.01 5.00
C THR A 259 11.15 0.90 5.33
N ALA A 260 10.66 -0.31 5.61
CA ALA A 260 11.49 -1.47 5.91
C ALA A 260 12.46 -1.82 4.75
N LEU A 261 11.95 -1.87 3.51
CA LEU A 261 12.77 -2.17 2.34
C LEU A 261 13.81 -1.07 2.06
N THR A 262 13.46 0.20 2.30
CA THR A 262 14.39 1.32 2.17
C THR A 262 15.51 1.22 3.21
N LEU A 263 15.17 0.99 4.48
CA LEU A 263 16.15 0.82 5.55
C LEU A 263 17.05 -0.39 5.30
N ARG A 264 16.49 -1.52 4.87
CA ARG A 264 17.25 -2.71 4.48
C ARG A 264 18.20 -2.38 3.32
N HIS A 265 17.75 -1.67 2.29
CA HIS A 265 18.59 -1.28 1.17
C HIS A 265 19.76 -0.39 1.63
N LEU A 266 19.50 0.63 2.45
CA LEU A 266 20.55 1.51 2.99
C LEU A 266 21.54 0.75 3.90
N GLY A 267 21.06 -0.23 4.67
CA GLY A 267 21.90 -1.03 5.56
C GLY A 267 22.69 -2.16 4.87
N THR A 268 22.29 -2.58 3.66
CA THR A 268 22.93 -3.70 2.94
C THR A 268 23.67 -3.29 1.67
N THR A 269 23.44 -2.07 1.18
CA THR A 269 24.18 -1.54 0.04
C THR A 269 25.39 -0.78 0.59
N PRO A 270 26.62 -1.18 0.23
CA PRO A 270 27.80 -0.42 0.62
C PRO A 270 27.65 1.02 0.15
N THR A 271 27.70 1.98 1.06
CA THR A 271 27.91 3.37 0.65
C THR A 271 29.29 3.42 0.03
N SER A 272 29.37 3.74 -1.26
CA SER A 272 30.67 3.94 -1.95
C SER A 272 31.53 5.02 -1.27
N ASP A 273 30.97 5.78 -0.34
CA ASP A 273 31.65 6.77 0.48
C ASP A 273 31.89 6.24 1.89
N SER A 274 33.07 5.66 2.12
CA SER A 274 33.65 5.40 3.44
C SER A 274 34.08 6.68 4.18
N ASN A 275 33.64 7.86 3.74
CA ASN A 275 33.98 9.17 4.29
C ASN A 275 32.78 9.97 4.82
N SER A 276 31.56 9.41 4.88
CA SER A 276 30.39 10.14 5.41
C SER A 276 30.18 9.94 6.92
N SER A 277 31.23 10.05 7.72
CA SER A 277 31.10 10.42 9.13
C SER A 277 31.10 11.95 9.24
N THR A 278 30.11 12.63 8.64
CA THR A 278 30.01 14.09 8.78
C THR A 278 28.60 14.57 8.48
N THR A 279 27.94 15.08 9.52
CA THR A 279 26.93 16.14 9.57
C THR A 279 25.80 16.10 8.52
N PRO A 280 24.51 15.98 8.91
CA PRO A 280 23.42 16.15 7.96
C PRO A 280 23.46 17.57 7.41
N SER A 281 23.83 17.72 6.14
CA SER A 281 23.70 19.00 5.44
C SER A 281 22.20 19.35 5.37
N SER A 282 21.84 20.63 5.53
CA SER A 282 20.45 21.14 5.52
C SER A 282 19.69 20.89 4.21
N THR A 283 20.31 20.21 3.26
CA THR A 283 19.73 19.66 2.06
C THR A 283 19.92 18.15 2.13
N ALA A 284 18.97 17.47 2.77
CA ALA A 284 18.77 16.05 2.50
C ALA A 284 18.68 15.89 0.95
N PRO A 285 19.38 14.92 0.34
CA PRO A 285 19.20 14.65 -1.08
C PRO A 285 17.70 14.40 -1.34
N PRO A 286 17.17 14.76 -2.52
CA PRO A 286 15.76 14.53 -2.83
C PRO A 286 15.43 13.05 -2.53
N PRO A 287 14.30 12.78 -1.87
CA PRO A 287 14.01 11.46 -1.30
C PRO A 287 14.16 10.41 -2.40
N THR A 288 15.01 9.40 -2.13
CA THR A 288 14.75 7.95 -2.28
C THR A 288 13.95 7.43 -3.49
N ASN A 289 13.75 8.21 -4.56
CA ASN A 289 12.96 7.81 -5.72
C ASN A 289 13.54 6.58 -6.40
N SER A 290 14.86 6.38 -6.32
CA SER A 290 15.52 5.16 -6.82
C SER A 290 15.18 3.90 -6.01
N CYS A 291 14.94 4.02 -4.71
CA CYS A 291 14.65 2.85 -3.86
C CYS A 291 13.19 2.42 -4.02
N ALA A 292 12.25 3.39 -3.98
CA ALA A 292 10.83 3.16 -4.25
C ALA A 292 10.57 2.62 -5.66
N THR A 293 11.38 3.02 -6.65
CA THR A 293 11.31 2.42 -8.00
C THR A 293 11.99 1.05 -8.09
N SER A 294 13.07 0.79 -7.33
CA SER A 294 13.77 -0.50 -7.42
C SER A 294 13.07 -1.67 -6.71
N ARG A 295 12.22 -1.41 -5.71
CA ARG A 295 11.53 -2.42 -4.91
C ARG A 295 10.10 -1.97 -4.61
N SER A 296 9.14 -2.51 -5.36
CA SER A 296 7.72 -2.28 -5.12
C SER A 296 7.26 -2.96 -3.81
N THR A 297 6.34 -2.32 -3.10
CA THR A 297 5.78 -2.79 -1.82
C THR A 297 4.46 -3.52 -1.96
N LYS A 298 3.67 -3.17 -2.99
CA LYS A 298 2.52 -3.96 -3.43
C LYS A 298 3.02 -4.89 -4.54
N PRO A 299 2.96 -6.22 -4.42
CA PRO A 299 3.51 -7.12 -5.44
C PRO A 299 2.71 -7.05 -6.74
N SER A 300 1.38 -6.89 -6.63
CA SER A 300 0.51 -6.74 -7.78
C SER A 300 -0.78 -5.98 -7.51
N ALA A 301 -1.45 -5.53 -8.58
CA ALA A 301 -2.81 -5.01 -8.52
C ALA A 301 -3.65 -5.63 -9.63
N ALA A 302 -4.86 -6.07 -9.28
CA ALA A 302 -5.80 -6.69 -10.21
C ALA A 302 -6.73 -5.66 -10.87
N GLN A 303 -7.18 -5.95 -12.09
CA GLN A 303 -8.21 -5.24 -12.85
C GLN A 303 -9.01 -6.25 -13.68
N SER A 304 -10.27 -5.93 -13.96
CA SER A 304 -11.15 -6.71 -14.84
C SER A 304 -11.38 -5.96 -16.15
N LEU A 305 -11.45 -6.70 -17.27
CA LEU A 305 -11.81 -6.12 -18.57
C LEU A 305 -13.29 -5.76 -18.62
N THR A 306 -13.62 -4.55 -19.08
CA THR A 306 -15.00 -4.03 -19.15
C THR A 306 -15.83 -4.58 -20.31
N THR A 307 -15.18 -5.22 -21.30
CA THR A 307 -15.86 -5.82 -22.47
C THR A 307 -15.16 -7.08 -22.97
N SER A 308 -15.92 -8.01 -23.57
CA SER A 308 -15.36 -9.07 -24.41
C SER A 308 -14.98 -8.52 -25.79
N SER A 309 -13.75 -8.01 -25.94
CA SER A 309 -13.19 -7.90 -27.28
C SER A 309 -12.99 -9.32 -27.84
N SER A 310 -13.10 -9.51 -29.17
CA SER A 310 -13.06 -10.86 -29.80
C SER A 310 -11.82 -11.72 -29.49
N ALA A 311 -10.79 -11.17 -28.83
CA ALA A 311 -9.60 -11.89 -28.35
C ALA A 311 -9.56 -12.11 -26.82
N ALA A 312 -10.36 -11.40 -26.02
CA ALA A 312 -10.41 -11.51 -24.57
C ALA A 312 -11.84 -11.78 -24.09
N ASN A 313 -12.06 -12.90 -23.43
CA ASN A 313 -13.39 -13.30 -22.96
C ASN A 313 -13.90 -12.36 -21.86
N ALA A 314 -15.23 -12.20 -21.72
CA ALA A 314 -15.92 -11.26 -20.80
C ALA A 314 -15.70 -11.52 -19.29
N SER A 315 -14.63 -12.19 -18.90
CA SER A 315 -14.26 -12.45 -17.50
C SER A 315 -12.75 -12.44 -17.30
N ALA A 316 -12.01 -11.85 -18.26
CA ALA A 316 -10.56 -11.86 -18.24
C ALA A 316 -10.04 -10.90 -17.16
N ARG A 317 -9.63 -11.48 -16.04
CA ARG A 317 -8.88 -10.82 -14.97
C ARG A 317 -7.46 -10.52 -15.43
N THR A 318 -6.93 -9.38 -15.02
CA THR A 318 -5.56 -8.94 -15.33
C THR A 318 -4.86 -8.56 -14.03
N THR A 319 -3.67 -9.11 -13.82
CA THR A 319 -2.80 -8.81 -12.67
C THR A 319 -1.54 -8.13 -13.18
N LYS A 320 -1.27 -6.93 -12.67
CA LYS A 320 -0.06 -6.15 -12.99
C LYS A 320 1.02 -6.46 -11.97
N SER A 321 2.22 -6.85 -12.41
CA SER A 321 3.37 -6.81 -11.51
C SER A 321 3.78 -5.36 -11.26
N SER A 322 3.82 -4.97 -9.99
CA SER A 322 4.26 -3.62 -9.64
C SER A 322 5.77 -3.45 -9.81
N SER A 323 6.57 -4.51 -9.64
CA SER A 323 8.02 -4.46 -9.89
C SER A 323 8.36 -4.25 -11.38
N ALA A 324 7.47 -4.66 -12.28
CA ALA A 324 7.55 -4.35 -13.70
C ALA A 324 7.14 -2.90 -14.06
N GLY A 325 6.41 -2.21 -13.18
CA GLY A 325 5.94 -0.84 -13.35
C GLY A 325 7.04 0.23 -13.23
N SER A 326 8.25 -0.15 -12.82
CA SER A 326 9.40 0.73 -12.70
C SER A 326 10.30 0.66 -13.92
N ARG A 327 10.73 1.81 -14.46
CA ARG A 327 11.64 1.84 -15.63
C ARG A 327 12.98 1.16 -15.30
N PRO A 328 13.57 0.37 -16.21
CA PRO A 328 14.96 -0.07 -16.06
C PRO A 328 15.88 1.15 -15.94
N THR A 329 16.70 1.19 -14.90
CA THR A 329 17.66 2.29 -14.67
C THR A 329 18.80 2.22 -15.70
N THR A 330 18.82 3.15 -16.65
CA THR A 330 20.03 3.45 -17.44
C THR A 330 20.83 4.55 -16.74
N THR A 331 22.02 4.23 -16.23
CA THR A 331 22.93 5.15 -15.52
C THR A 331 23.47 6.25 -16.45
N LYS A 332 23.43 7.52 -16.02
CA LYS A 332 24.23 8.63 -16.58
C LYS A 332 25.09 9.27 -15.48
N PRO A 333 26.33 9.73 -15.75
CA PRO A 333 27.23 10.26 -14.73
C PRO A 333 26.95 11.74 -14.40
N ASN A 334 27.04 12.10 -13.11
CA ASN A 334 26.83 13.44 -12.56
C ASN A 334 28.07 14.35 -12.68
N SER A 335 27.85 15.66 -12.78
CA SER A 335 28.87 16.72 -12.66
C SER A 335 28.59 17.59 -11.44
N THR A 336 29.65 18.03 -10.75
CA THR A 336 29.63 18.68 -9.43
C THR A 336 29.92 20.19 -9.51
N GLY A 337 29.31 20.97 -8.61
CA GLY A 337 29.59 22.40 -8.36
C GLY A 337 29.34 22.79 -6.89
N PRO A 338 29.98 23.84 -6.34
CA PRO A 338 30.26 23.95 -4.91
C PRO A 338 29.18 24.69 -4.08
N THR A 339 29.00 24.27 -2.82
CA THR A 339 28.09 24.82 -1.81
C THR A 339 28.83 25.59 -0.70
N LYS A 340 28.16 26.59 -0.09
CA LYS A 340 28.60 27.36 1.10
C LYS A 340 27.79 26.94 2.35
N SER A 341 28.40 26.99 3.54
CA SER A 341 27.85 26.47 4.80
C SER A 341 27.36 27.55 5.78
N SER A 342 26.41 27.18 6.65
CA SER A 342 26.13 27.80 7.96
C SER A 342 25.42 26.79 8.90
N SER A 343 25.63 26.93 10.21
CA SER A 343 25.31 25.95 11.28
C SER A 343 24.19 26.40 12.23
N ILE A 344 23.30 25.48 12.67
CA ILE A 344 22.35 25.70 13.78
C ILE A 344 22.21 24.39 14.62
N ALA A 345 22.11 24.52 15.95
CA ALA A 345 22.02 23.43 16.95
C ALA A 345 20.58 23.01 17.30
N HIS A 346 20.40 21.77 17.79
CA HIS A 346 19.10 21.15 18.14
C HIS A 346 18.79 21.18 19.67
N PRO A 347 17.51 21.34 20.08
CA PRO A 347 17.06 21.13 21.45
C PRO A 347 16.40 19.75 21.68
N THR A 348 16.48 19.28 22.92
CA THR A 348 15.91 18.02 23.46
C THR A 348 14.37 18.00 23.51
N ALA A 349 13.76 16.90 23.07
CA ALA A 349 12.31 16.72 23.01
C ALA A 349 11.70 16.23 24.35
N THR A 350 10.60 16.86 24.77
CA THR A 350 9.70 16.42 25.84
C THR A 350 8.52 15.62 25.30
N SER A 351 8.07 14.62 26.08
CA SER A 351 6.95 13.71 25.78
C SER A 351 5.63 14.42 25.48
N PRO A 352 4.90 14.05 24.41
CA PRO A 352 3.47 14.36 24.26
C PRO A 352 2.64 13.47 25.21
N SER A 353 1.58 14.03 25.78
CA SER A 353 0.57 13.29 26.54
C SER A 353 -0.27 12.43 25.59
N GLY A 354 -0.15 11.10 25.66
CA GLY A 354 -0.91 10.13 24.87
C GLY A 354 -0.16 8.80 24.63
N TRP A 355 1.17 8.81 24.75
CA TRP A 355 1.97 7.63 24.46
C TRP A 355 2.08 6.71 25.68
N ALA A 356 1.20 5.71 25.77
CA ALA A 356 1.39 4.61 26.69
C ALA A 356 2.47 3.65 26.16
N ARG A 357 3.40 3.24 27.02
CA ARG A 357 4.31 2.13 26.74
C ARG A 357 3.50 0.84 26.65
N THR A 358 3.21 0.37 25.45
CA THR A 358 2.89 -1.05 25.23
C THR A 358 4.18 -1.78 24.93
N ALA A 359 4.69 -2.47 25.94
CA ALA A 359 5.77 -3.42 25.75
C ALA A 359 5.27 -4.52 24.81
N ALA A 360 5.92 -4.70 23.66
CA ALA A 360 5.80 -5.91 22.87
C ALA A 360 6.44 -7.07 23.65
N SER A 361 5.70 -7.61 24.62
CA SER A 361 6.06 -8.82 25.36
C SER A 361 5.18 -9.98 24.91
N ASP A 362 5.42 -10.48 23.70
CA ASP A 362 5.08 -11.83 23.30
C ASP A 362 6.16 -12.31 22.31
N ARG A 363 7.36 -12.54 22.85
CA ARG A 363 8.39 -13.35 22.18
C ARG A 363 8.43 -14.71 22.86
N THR A 364 7.56 -15.61 22.42
CA THR A 364 7.76 -17.04 22.62
C THR A 364 8.40 -17.61 21.35
N SER A 365 9.71 -17.84 21.41
CA SER A 365 10.41 -18.63 20.40
C SER A 365 9.91 -20.09 20.47
N PRO A 366 9.63 -20.77 19.34
CA PRO A 366 9.59 -22.22 19.34
C PRO A 366 11.04 -22.74 19.35
N GLY A 367 11.32 -23.63 20.30
CA GLY A 367 12.55 -24.43 20.34
C GLY A 367 12.48 -25.67 19.47
#